data_AF-A0A538I9B6-F1
#
_entry.id   AF-A0A538I9B6-F1
#
_cell.length_a   1.000
_cell.length_b   1.000
_cell.length_c   1.000
_cell.angle_alpha   90.00
_cell.angle_beta   90.00
_cell.angle_gamma   90.00
#
_symmetry.space_group_name_H-M   'P 1'
#
loop_
_entity.id
_entity.type
_entity.pdbx_description
1 polymer ?
#
loop_
_entity_poly.entity_id
_entity_poly.type
_entity_poly.pdbx_seq_one_letter_code
_entity_poly.pdbx_strand_id
1 'polypeptide(L)'
;MRFRAPRRDQRVQRAVAPDRLTGILLVGGASRRYGSPKALARFEGETLAERAWRTLGATCDERIAVGKCADAFALPFTVVDDASDTRAALVGILAGLRAADTELALVVPVDLPLVRASDLRRLADACADAAVPAAGPLPVALRRTVLEQLERRVERGAFALHEAWDELDTRTVEIDPETLANVNTPADLEALEIRIVPFRAEHGPGFAALVADTLGEFGFRAEPTLDPDLDDPDAVYEAVWVALSRGRVVGSVALRRLGPREVELKRMYLRPELRGRGLGRRLLRMALLWSREHRIERIRLDTTEAMADARRLYEANGFIRIEGDLPRQGQRRLLYELRL
;
A
#
# COMPACT_ATOMS: atom_id res chain seq x y z
N MET A 1 0.06 66.75 28.64
CA MET A 1 0.38 65.33 28.89
C MET A 1 -0.09 64.51 27.69
N ARG A 2 0.75 63.59 27.21
CA ARG A 2 0.55 62.57 26.16
C ARG A 2 0.82 62.98 24.70
N PHE A 3 2.11 63.02 24.37
CA PHE A 3 2.65 62.63 23.07
C PHE A 3 2.18 61.20 22.71
N ARG A 4 1.71 60.98 21.49
CA ARG A 4 1.47 59.64 20.93
C ARG A 4 2.47 59.43 19.80
N ALA A 5 3.53 58.67 20.09
CA ALA A 5 4.56 58.25 19.16
C ALA A 5 3.98 57.37 18.03
N PRO A 6 4.63 57.31 16.85
CA PRO A 6 4.11 56.56 15.71
C PRO A 6 4.29 55.05 15.95
N ARG A 7 3.24 54.28 15.68
CA ARG A 7 3.29 52.81 15.66
C ARG A 7 4.17 52.36 14.48
N ARG A 8 5.45 52.08 14.77
CA ARG A 8 6.24 51.11 14.01
C ARG A 8 5.82 49.72 14.48
N ASP A 9 5.26 48.94 13.56
CA ASP A 9 5.51 47.50 13.38
C ASP A 9 4.52 46.94 12.37
N GLN A 10 4.69 47.31 11.11
CA GLN A 10 4.36 46.38 10.02
C GLN A 10 5.62 45.58 9.76
N ARG A 11 5.77 44.47 10.50
CA ARG A 11 6.67 43.38 10.08
C ARG A 11 6.10 42.86 8.76
N VAL A 12 6.74 43.25 7.67
CA VAL A 12 6.61 42.60 6.37
C VAL A 12 6.88 41.11 6.62
N GLN A 13 5.85 40.28 6.56
CA GLN A 13 6.02 38.84 6.44
C GLN A 13 6.82 38.61 5.15
N ARG A 14 8.12 38.38 5.30
CA ARG A 14 8.92 37.80 4.22
C ARG A 14 8.21 36.49 3.84
N ALA A 15 7.67 36.44 2.63
CA ALA A 15 7.40 35.16 1.99
C ALA A 15 8.74 34.42 1.94
N VAL A 16 8.91 33.46 2.84
CA VAL A 16 10.05 32.54 2.84
C VAL A 16 9.89 31.74 1.55
N ALA A 17 10.88 31.82 0.66
CA ALA A 17 10.93 30.92 -0.49
C ALA A 17 10.87 29.48 0.06
N PRO A 18 10.10 28.56 -0.56
CA PRO A 18 10.00 27.21 -0.05
C PRO A 18 11.40 26.62 0.10
N ASP A 19 11.67 25.99 1.25
CA ASP A 19 12.97 25.36 1.51
C ASP A 19 13.26 24.36 0.38
N ARG A 20 14.47 24.47 -0.18
CA ARG A 20 14.92 23.53 -1.21
C ARG A 20 14.99 22.13 -0.61
N LEU A 21 14.65 21.13 -1.41
CA LEU A 21 14.56 19.73 -0.98
C LEU A 21 15.55 18.85 -1.74
N THR A 22 16.32 18.03 -1.02
CA THR A 22 17.09 16.93 -1.60
C THR A 22 16.30 15.63 -1.48
N GLY A 23 16.14 14.91 -2.58
CA GLY A 23 15.55 13.58 -2.62
C GLY A 23 16.61 12.49 -2.54
N ILE A 24 16.55 11.64 -1.53
CA ILE A 24 17.45 10.50 -1.34
C ILE A 24 16.72 9.22 -1.75
N LEU A 25 17.20 8.57 -2.81
CA LEU A 25 16.70 7.27 -3.27
C LEU A 25 17.53 6.13 -2.68
N LEU A 26 16.92 5.23 -1.92
CA LEU A 26 17.58 4.02 -1.43
C LEU A 26 17.44 2.88 -2.46
N VAL A 27 18.54 2.58 -3.15
CA VAL A 27 18.63 1.56 -4.22
C VAL A 27 19.09 0.20 -3.68
N GLY A 28 19.62 0.17 -2.44
CA GLY A 28 20.20 -1.01 -1.82
C GLY A 28 19.21 -1.95 -1.12
N GLY A 29 19.57 -3.23 -1.05
CA GLY A 29 18.85 -4.26 -0.32
C GLY A 29 19.25 -5.65 -0.82
N ALA A 30 19.40 -6.63 0.07
CA ALA A 30 19.95 -7.93 -0.29
C ALA A 30 19.14 -8.70 -1.35
N SER A 31 17.92 -8.25 -1.67
CA SER A 31 17.04 -8.75 -2.74
C SER A 31 16.90 -10.29 -2.81
N ARG A 32 17.21 -10.97 -1.71
CA ARG A 32 17.33 -12.45 -1.64
C ARG A 32 16.03 -13.15 -2.01
N ARG A 33 14.89 -12.51 -1.70
CA ARG A 33 13.54 -13.01 -2.01
C ARG A 33 13.06 -12.64 -3.42
N TYR A 34 13.73 -11.70 -4.09
CA TYR A 34 13.36 -11.21 -5.41
C TYR A 34 14.08 -11.97 -6.54
N GLY A 35 15.18 -12.66 -6.23
CA GLY A 35 15.98 -13.45 -7.18
C GLY A 35 16.79 -12.61 -8.18
N SER A 36 16.55 -11.30 -8.24
CA SER A 36 17.25 -10.31 -9.03
C SER A 36 17.23 -8.95 -8.31
N PRO A 37 18.03 -7.97 -8.74
CA PRO A 37 18.01 -6.63 -8.15
C PRO A 37 16.63 -5.98 -8.23
N LYS A 38 16.00 -5.74 -7.07
CA LYS A 38 14.66 -5.18 -7.00
C LYS A 38 14.55 -3.83 -7.73
N ALA A 39 15.60 -3.02 -7.66
CA ALA A 39 15.72 -1.74 -8.36
C ALA A 39 15.43 -1.83 -9.88
N LEU A 40 15.77 -2.96 -10.53
CA LEU A 40 15.62 -3.19 -11.97
C LEU A 40 14.29 -3.87 -12.35
N ALA A 41 13.47 -4.25 -11.37
CA ALA A 41 12.14 -4.79 -11.63
C ALA A 41 11.28 -3.77 -12.37
N ARG A 42 10.46 -4.22 -13.32
CA ARG A 42 9.64 -3.33 -14.16
C ARG A 42 8.18 -3.34 -13.74
N PHE A 43 7.60 -2.14 -13.60
CA PHE A 43 6.19 -1.89 -13.31
C PHE A 43 5.62 -0.92 -14.34
N GLU A 44 4.60 -1.34 -15.08
CA GLU A 44 4.00 -0.54 -16.17
C GLU A 44 5.04 -0.01 -17.17
N GLY A 45 6.07 -0.80 -17.48
CA GLY A 45 7.10 -0.47 -18.46
C GLY A 45 8.32 0.29 -17.95
N GLU A 46 8.30 0.82 -16.72
CA GLU A 46 9.42 1.56 -16.08
C GLU A 46 10.06 0.72 -14.97
N THR A 47 11.37 0.83 -14.72
CA THR A 47 11.98 0.17 -13.56
C THR A 47 11.53 0.81 -12.24
N LEU A 48 11.52 0.06 -11.15
CA LEU A 48 11.19 0.58 -9.82
C LEU A 48 12.10 1.75 -9.41
N ALA A 49 13.39 1.67 -9.76
CA ALA A 49 14.36 2.72 -9.52
C ALA A 49 14.10 3.98 -10.34
N GLU A 50 13.84 3.86 -11.65
CA GLU A 50 13.46 4.98 -12.52
C GLU A 50 12.19 5.66 -12.01
N ARG A 51 11.18 4.86 -11.64
CA ARG A 51 9.91 5.38 -11.13
C ARG A 51 10.08 6.18 -9.85
N ALA A 52 10.79 5.65 -8.86
CA ALA A 52 11.06 6.35 -7.62
C ALA A 52 11.89 7.62 -7.86
N TRP A 53 12.88 7.55 -8.77
CA TRP A 53 13.69 8.70 -9.19
C TRP A 53 12.85 9.81 -9.82
N ARG A 54 11.91 9.46 -10.71
CA ARG A 54 10.97 10.39 -11.34
C ARG A 54 10.04 11.03 -10.31
N THR A 55 9.51 10.25 -9.37
CA THR A 55 8.64 10.77 -8.29
C THR A 55 9.39 11.74 -7.38
N LEU A 56 10.63 11.43 -7.00
CA LEU A 56 11.50 12.38 -6.29
C LEU A 56 11.73 13.64 -7.14
N GLY A 57 11.93 13.52 -8.45
CA GLY A 57 12.21 14.66 -9.32
C GLY A 57 11.03 15.60 -9.53
N ALA A 58 9.81 15.13 -9.32
CA ALA A 58 8.62 15.97 -9.29
C ALA A 58 8.46 16.75 -7.98
N THR A 59 9.23 16.41 -6.93
CA THR A 59 9.08 16.97 -5.57
C THR A 59 10.33 17.74 -5.11
N CYS A 60 11.52 17.26 -5.47
CA CYS A 60 12.81 17.69 -4.95
C CYS A 60 13.65 18.41 -6.01
N ASP A 61 14.39 19.43 -5.57
CA ASP A 61 15.29 20.22 -6.40
C ASP A 61 16.55 19.46 -6.78
N GLU A 62 17.01 18.58 -5.88
CA GLU A 62 18.17 17.71 -6.04
C GLU A 62 17.76 16.26 -5.81
N ARG A 63 18.48 15.31 -6.43
CA ARG A 63 18.31 13.88 -6.17
C ARG A 63 19.65 13.18 -6.02
N ILE A 64 19.73 12.30 -5.03
CA ILE A 64 20.90 11.48 -4.71
C ILE A 64 20.42 10.04 -4.62
N ALA A 65 21.00 9.16 -5.43
CA ALA A 65 20.76 7.72 -5.28
C ALA A 65 21.87 7.12 -4.42
N VAL A 66 21.49 6.31 -3.43
CA VAL A 66 22.43 5.66 -2.52
C VAL A 66 22.26 4.15 -2.62
N GLY A 67 23.39 3.46 -2.72
CA GLY A 67 23.47 2.02 -2.79
C GLY A 67 24.91 1.56 -2.58
N LYS A 68 25.21 0.29 -2.90
CA LYS A 68 26.57 -0.23 -2.84
C LYS A 68 27.14 -0.33 -4.24
N CYS A 69 28.34 0.18 -4.50
CA CYS A 69 28.95 0.05 -5.83
C CYS A 69 29.16 -1.41 -6.23
N ALA A 70 29.38 -2.29 -5.26
CA ALA A 70 29.50 -3.73 -5.47
C ALA A 70 28.27 -4.38 -6.13
N ASP A 71 27.10 -3.74 -6.02
CA ASP A 71 25.89 -4.27 -6.63
C ASP A 71 25.81 -3.96 -8.15
N ALA A 72 26.67 -3.08 -8.69
CA ALA A 72 26.95 -2.84 -10.12
C ALA A 72 25.71 -2.80 -11.05
N PHE A 73 24.68 -2.04 -10.68
CA PHE A 73 23.48 -1.88 -11.51
C PHE A 73 23.69 -0.83 -12.61
N ALA A 74 23.27 -1.14 -13.84
CA ALA A 74 23.14 -0.14 -14.90
C ALA A 74 21.87 0.68 -14.68
N LEU A 75 21.98 1.74 -13.87
CA LEU A 75 20.90 2.71 -13.64
C LEU A 75 21.14 3.98 -14.46
N PRO A 76 20.09 4.70 -14.86
CA PRO A 76 20.22 5.92 -15.67
C PRO A 76 20.71 7.14 -14.87
N PHE A 77 21.13 6.93 -13.62
CA PHE A 77 21.65 7.95 -12.72
C PHE A 77 22.79 7.37 -11.88
N THR A 78 23.69 8.25 -11.43
CA THR A 78 24.83 7.90 -10.59
C THR A 78 24.36 7.46 -9.20
N VAL A 79 24.93 6.38 -8.70
CA VAL A 79 24.70 5.88 -7.34
C VAL A 79 25.92 6.20 -6.49
N VAL A 80 25.70 6.86 -5.36
CA VAL A 80 26.69 7.12 -4.32
C VAL A 80 26.86 5.86 -3.47
N ASP A 81 28.11 5.45 -3.27
CA ASP A 81 28.44 4.35 -2.35
C ASP A 81 28.19 4.77 -0.90
N ASP A 82 27.56 3.89 -0.11
CA ASP A 82 27.45 4.08 1.34
C ASP A 82 28.77 3.82 2.09
N ALA A 83 29.80 3.34 1.39
CA ALA A 83 31.16 3.05 1.86
C ALA A 83 31.19 2.17 3.12
N SER A 84 30.15 1.34 3.31
CA SER A 84 29.97 0.50 4.50
C SER A 84 29.71 -0.94 4.10
N ASP A 85 30.28 -1.90 4.84
CA ASP A 85 29.94 -3.30 4.69
C ASP A 85 28.57 -3.64 5.29
N THR A 86 28.08 -2.81 6.22
CA THR A 86 26.80 -3.00 6.90
C THR A 86 25.63 -2.82 5.93
N ARG A 87 24.71 -3.78 5.88
CA ARG A 87 23.51 -3.71 5.04
C ARG A 87 22.30 -3.29 5.87
N ALA A 88 22.17 -2.00 6.12
CA ALA A 88 21.03 -1.41 6.83
C ALA A 88 20.54 -0.14 6.12
N ALA A 89 19.22 0.05 6.07
CA ALA A 89 18.62 1.23 5.43
C ALA A 89 19.13 2.53 6.07
N LEU A 90 19.31 2.55 7.40
CA LEU A 90 19.83 3.72 8.13
C LEU A 90 21.22 4.15 7.65
N VAL A 91 22.08 3.20 7.25
CA VAL A 91 23.42 3.51 6.72
C VAL A 91 23.33 4.22 5.37
N GLY A 92 22.44 3.75 4.49
CA GLY A 92 22.16 4.43 3.23
C GLY A 92 21.54 5.82 3.42
N ILE A 93 20.67 5.99 4.43
CA ILE A 93 20.12 7.29 4.80
C ILE A 93 21.22 8.25 5.23
N LEU A 94 22.15 7.82 6.10
CA LEU A 94 23.28 8.64 6.54
C LEU A 94 24.18 9.06 5.38
N ALA A 95 24.52 8.15 4.48
CA ALA A 95 25.30 8.47 3.29
C ALA A 95 24.59 9.51 2.40
N GLY A 96 23.28 9.38 2.22
CA GLY A 96 22.48 10.37 1.49
C GLY A 96 22.44 11.74 2.19
N LEU A 97 22.25 11.77 3.52
CA LEU A 97 22.23 13.01 4.29
C LEU A 97 23.59 13.73 4.33
N ARG A 98 24.71 12.98 4.31
CA ARG A 98 26.06 13.56 4.20
C ARG A 98 26.28 14.24 2.85
N ALA A 99 25.74 13.63 1.79
CA ALA A 99 25.87 14.13 0.42
C ALA A 99 24.84 15.24 0.08
N ALA A 100 23.75 15.36 0.85
CA ALA A 100 22.72 16.36 0.61
C ALA A 100 23.19 17.78 0.96
N ASP A 101 22.88 18.74 0.09
CA ASP A 101 23.22 20.15 0.29
C ASP A 101 22.08 20.98 0.91
N THR A 102 20.90 20.40 1.10
CA THR A 102 19.74 21.08 1.70
C THR A 102 19.58 20.76 3.18
N GLU A 103 18.83 21.61 3.90
CA GLU A 103 18.46 21.36 5.30
C GLU A 103 17.45 20.21 5.42
N LEU A 104 16.53 20.08 4.45
CA LEU A 104 15.46 19.08 4.47
C LEU A 104 15.66 18.07 3.34
N ALA A 105 15.64 16.78 3.68
CA ALA A 105 15.78 15.68 2.74
C ALA A 105 14.58 14.72 2.80
N LEU A 106 14.14 14.23 1.65
CA LEU A 106 13.12 13.20 1.49
C LEU A 106 13.76 11.88 1.11
N VAL A 107 13.66 10.87 1.98
CA VAL A 107 14.18 9.53 1.74
C VAL A 107 13.06 8.62 1.24
N VAL A 108 13.28 7.99 0.08
CA VAL A 108 12.33 7.06 -0.54
C VAL A 108 13.06 5.76 -0.93
N PRO A 109 12.58 4.57 -0.52
CA PRO A 109 13.08 3.31 -1.04
C PRO A 109 12.49 2.98 -2.41
N VAL A 110 13.21 2.17 -3.20
CA VAL A 110 12.77 1.74 -4.54
C VAL A 110 11.49 0.87 -4.53
N ASP A 111 11.10 0.29 -3.39
CA ASP A 111 10.00 -0.68 -3.30
C ASP A 111 8.61 -0.09 -3.06
N LEU A 112 8.46 1.22 -3.21
CA LEU A 112 7.18 1.93 -3.12
C LEU A 112 6.73 2.45 -4.49
N PRO A 113 6.35 1.58 -5.45
CA PRO A 113 6.01 2.00 -6.82
C PRO A 113 4.80 2.91 -6.92
N LEU A 114 3.93 2.96 -5.91
CA LEU A 114 2.69 3.74 -5.94
C LEU A 114 2.79 5.08 -5.21
N VAL A 115 3.93 5.39 -4.58
CA VAL A 115 4.08 6.63 -3.81
C VAL A 115 3.95 7.84 -4.72
N ARG A 116 3.18 8.85 -4.28
CA ARG A 116 2.91 10.06 -5.07
C ARG A 116 3.78 11.22 -4.62
N ALA A 117 4.10 12.12 -5.53
CA ALA A 117 4.80 13.37 -5.21
C ALA A 117 4.05 14.22 -4.15
N SER A 118 2.72 14.21 -4.18
CA SER A 118 1.88 14.85 -3.16
C SER A 118 2.06 14.24 -1.77
N ASP A 119 2.25 12.91 -1.68
CA ASP A 119 2.45 12.22 -0.40
C ASP A 119 3.82 12.61 0.18
N LEU A 120 4.85 12.67 -0.67
CA LEU A 120 6.19 13.12 -0.28
C LEU A 120 6.21 14.60 0.14
N ARG A 121 5.51 15.47 -0.57
CA ARG A 121 5.39 16.89 -0.20
C ARG A 121 4.73 17.05 1.18
N ARG A 122 3.68 16.27 1.48
CA ARG A 122 3.02 16.28 2.80
C ARG A 122 3.97 15.88 3.93
N LEU A 123 4.89 14.94 3.70
CA LEU A 123 5.92 14.59 4.68
C LEU A 123 6.90 15.74 4.88
N ALA A 124 7.39 16.33 3.79
CA ALA A 124 8.32 17.47 3.86
C ALA A 124 7.70 18.65 4.62
N ASP A 125 6.46 19.02 4.30
CA ASP A 125 5.76 20.15 4.92
C ASP A 125 5.48 19.93 6.42
N ALA A 126 5.33 18.67 6.84
CA ALA A 126 5.09 18.31 8.24
C ALA A 126 6.38 18.06 9.04
N CYS A 127 7.57 18.13 8.42
CA CYS A 127 8.82 17.74 9.05
C CYS A 127 9.22 18.66 10.20
N ALA A 128 9.21 18.11 11.43
CA ALA A 128 9.96 18.64 12.56
C ALA A 128 11.42 18.18 12.42
N ASP A 129 11.93 17.28 13.26
CA ASP A 129 13.22 16.60 13.01
C ASP A 129 13.05 15.51 11.94
N ALA A 130 11.92 14.81 12.01
CA ALA A 130 11.50 13.83 11.04
C ALA A 130 9.99 13.92 10.77
N ALA A 131 9.54 13.40 9.63
CA ALA A 131 8.15 13.06 9.39
C ALA A 131 8.01 11.73 8.65
N VAL A 132 7.15 10.85 9.16
CA VAL A 132 6.92 9.49 8.64
C VAL A 132 5.42 9.25 8.42
N PRO A 133 5.02 8.33 7.52
CA PRO A 133 3.64 7.88 7.44
C PRO A 133 3.26 7.04 8.65
N ALA A 134 1.99 7.05 9.03
CA ALA A 134 1.45 6.13 10.04
C ALA A 134 1.63 4.64 9.66
N ALA A 135 1.77 4.35 8.36
CA ALA A 135 1.90 2.99 7.84
C ALA A 135 3.30 2.37 8.02
N GLY A 136 4.33 3.16 8.33
CA GLY A 136 5.68 2.61 8.48
C GLY A 136 6.81 3.65 8.53
N PRO A 137 8.06 3.18 8.69
CA PRO A 137 9.21 4.06 8.91
C PRO A 137 9.76 4.71 7.63
N LEU A 138 9.26 4.33 6.45
CA LEU A 138 9.62 4.89 5.15
C LEU A 138 8.36 5.06 4.29
N PRO A 139 8.31 6.05 3.39
CA PRO A 139 9.32 7.10 3.18
C PRO A 139 9.40 8.06 4.38
N VAL A 140 10.47 8.84 4.48
CA VAL A 140 10.67 9.77 5.61
C VAL A 140 11.21 11.11 5.13
N ALA A 141 10.71 12.21 5.68
CA ALA A 141 11.36 13.51 5.60
C ALA A 141 12.26 13.69 6.83
N LEU A 142 13.49 14.19 6.65
CA LEU A 142 14.46 14.36 7.72
C LEU A 142 15.16 15.71 7.60
N ARG A 143 15.36 16.40 8.72
CA ARG A 143 16.30 17.52 8.79
C ARG A 143 17.73 17.01 8.85
N ARG A 144 18.62 17.68 8.13
CA ARG A 144 20.06 17.40 8.14
C ARG A 144 20.67 17.58 9.54
N THR A 145 20.06 18.38 10.41
CA THR A 145 20.47 18.57 11.81
C THR A 145 20.46 17.28 12.63
N VAL A 146 19.69 16.25 12.22
CA VAL A 146 19.64 14.96 12.92
C VAL A 146 20.83 14.04 12.60
N LEU A 147 21.68 14.42 11.64
CA LEU A 147 22.77 13.59 11.12
C LEU A 147 23.67 13.05 12.22
N GLU A 148 24.23 13.92 13.08
CA GLU A 148 25.14 13.52 14.15
C GLU A 148 24.49 12.59 15.20
N GLN A 149 23.18 12.74 15.42
CA GLN A 149 22.45 11.87 16.33
C GLN A 149 22.29 10.46 15.73
N LEU A 150 21.93 10.38 14.45
CA LEU A 150 21.79 9.12 13.73
C LEU A 150 23.15 8.41 13.55
N GLU A 151 24.25 9.15 13.35
CA GLU A 151 25.61 8.59 13.27
C GLU A 151 26.00 7.89 14.57
N ARG A 152 25.81 8.55 15.72
CA ARG A 152 26.06 7.95 17.04
C ARG A 152 25.24 6.69 17.30
N ARG A 153 24.04 6.61 16.71
CA ARG A 153 23.18 5.42 16.81
C ARG A 153 23.79 4.24 16.03
N VAL A 154 24.23 4.49 14.80
CA VAL A 154 24.89 3.50 13.96
C VAL A 154 26.22 3.03 14.56
N GLU A 155 27.02 3.92 15.15
CA GLU A 155 28.27 3.57 15.84
C GLU A 155 28.06 2.59 17.01
N ARG A 156 26.89 2.63 17.65
CA ARG A 156 26.50 1.70 18.73
C ARG A 156 25.85 0.41 18.22
N GLY A 157 25.75 0.23 16.90
CA GLY A 157 25.14 -0.94 16.28
C GLY A 157 23.60 -0.95 16.31
N ALA A 158 22.95 0.19 16.55
CA ALA A 158 21.50 0.31 16.54
C ALA A 158 20.99 0.75 15.15
N PHE A 159 20.39 -0.17 14.40
CA PHE A 159 20.03 0.03 12.98
C PHE A 159 18.53 0.11 12.70
N ALA A 160 17.69 -0.10 13.73
CA ALA A 160 16.25 -0.13 13.59
C ALA A 160 15.69 1.28 13.31
N LEU A 161 15.01 1.46 12.17
CA LEU A 161 14.48 2.76 11.77
C LEU A 161 13.42 3.29 12.74
N HIS A 162 12.50 2.44 13.20
CA HIS A 162 11.43 2.86 14.12
C HIS A 162 12.03 3.44 15.42
N GLU A 163 12.99 2.75 16.02
CA GLU A 163 13.66 3.25 17.22
C GLU A 163 14.50 4.51 16.94
N ALA A 164 15.05 4.66 15.73
CA ALA A 164 15.76 5.88 15.35
C ALA A 164 14.81 7.08 15.27
N TRP A 165 13.59 6.88 14.78
CA TRP A 165 12.57 7.93 14.70
C TRP A 165 11.97 8.26 16.07
N ASP A 166 11.83 7.27 16.96
CA ASP A 166 11.32 7.48 18.32
C ASP A 166 12.25 8.37 19.18
N GLU A 167 13.53 8.50 18.80
CA GLU A 167 14.52 9.35 19.48
C GLU A 167 14.57 10.80 18.97
N LEU A 168 13.77 11.13 17.94
CA LEU A 168 13.69 12.45 17.31
C LEU A 168 12.32 13.10 17.58
N ASP A 169 12.20 14.42 17.36
CA ASP A 169 10.87 15.05 17.22
C ASP A 169 10.25 14.63 15.87
N THR A 170 9.63 13.45 15.86
CA THR A 170 9.03 12.84 14.67
C THR A 170 7.54 13.13 14.56
N ARG A 171 7.10 13.65 13.40
CA ARG A 171 5.69 13.83 13.07
C ARG A 171 5.14 12.65 12.28
N THR A 172 4.01 12.12 12.72
CA THR A 172 3.26 11.10 11.98
C THR A 172 2.25 11.76 11.04
N VAL A 173 2.27 11.38 9.77
CA VAL A 173 1.40 11.92 8.72
C VAL A 173 0.48 10.81 8.19
N GLU A 174 -0.82 11.10 8.14
CA GLU A 174 -1.82 10.19 7.55
C GLU A 174 -1.71 10.17 6.03
N ILE A 175 -1.09 9.13 5.48
CA ILE A 175 -0.97 8.89 4.04
C ILE A 175 -1.78 7.66 3.67
N ASP A 176 -2.42 7.69 2.50
CA ASP A 176 -3.17 6.56 1.97
C ASP A 176 -2.28 5.30 1.92
N PRO A 177 -2.57 4.25 2.71
CA PRO A 177 -1.73 3.06 2.74
C PRO A 177 -1.63 2.36 1.38
N GLU A 178 -2.58 2.57 0.47
CA GLU A 178 -2.51 2.01 -0.88
C GLU A 178 -1.39 2.61 -1.72
N THR A 179 -1.02 3.89 -1.50
CA THR A 179 0.13 4.51 -2.19
C THR A 179 1.47 4.08 -1.60
N LEU A 180 1.46 3.54 -0.37
CA LEU A 180 2.64 3.06 0.35
C LEU A 180 2.81 1.54 0.30
N ALA A 181 2.16 0.86 -0.66
CA ALA A 181 2.29 -0.57 -0.84
C ALA A 181 3.73 -0.97 -1.21
N ASN A 182 4.35 -1.80 -0.37
CA ASN A 182 5.71 -2.30 -0.58
C ASN A 182 5.76 -3.49 -1.53
N VAL A 183 6.71 -3.49 -2.47
CA VAL A 183 7.01 -4.63 -3.33
C VAL A 183 8.24 -5.37 -2.81
N ASN A 184 8.05 -6.54 -2.20
CA ASN A 184 9.14 -7.34 -1.65
C ASN A 184 9.47 -8.58 -2.49
N THR A 185 8.51 -9.03 -3.28
CA THR A 185 8.58 -10.21 -4.13
C THR A 185 8.01 -9.89 -5.53
N PRO A 186 8.37 -10.65 -6.58
CA PRO A 186 7.80 -10.45 -7.92
C PRO A 186 6.27 -10.56 -7.93
N ALA A 187 5.71 -11.41 -7.07
CA ALA A 187 4.27 -11.56 -6.96
C ALA A 187 3.58 -10.38 -6.23
N ASP A 188 4.32 -9.55 -5.47
CA ASP A 188 3.76 -8.29 -4.94
C ASP A 188 3.57 -7.31 -6.09
N LEU A 189 4.53 -7.29 -7.02
CA LEU A 189 4.45 -6.45 -8.21
C LEU A 189 3.30 -6.88 -9.12
N GLU A 190 3.16 -8.19 -9.34
CA GLU A 190 2.01 -8.73 -10.08
C GLU A 190 0.69 -8.33 -9.41
N ALA A 191 0.61 -8.35 -8.08
CA ALA A 191 -0.58 -7.94 -7.36
C ALA A 191 -0.95 -6.45 -7.57
N LEU A 192 0.05 -5.58 -7.81
CA LEU A 192 -0.20 -4.18 -8.14
C LEU A 192 -0.69 -3.99 -9.57
N GLU A 193 -0.25 -4.83 -10.52
CA GLU A 193 -0.71 -4.81 -11.92
C GLU A 193 -2.15 -5.32 -12.08
N ILE A 194 -2.66 -6.04 -11.09
CA ILE A 194 -4.02 -6.55 -11.12
C ILE A 194 -5.04 -5.41 -11.15
N ARG A 195 -5.89 -5.44 -12.18
CA ARG A 195 -7.01 -4.51 -12.35
C ARG A 195 -8.29 -5.18 -11.89
N ILE A 196 -9.06 -4.45 -11.09
CA ILE A 196 -10.41 -4.88 -10.70
C ILE A 196 -11.39 -4.17 -11.63
N VAL A 197 -12.20 -4.95 -12.34
CA VAL A 197 -13.15 -4.45 -13.33
C VAL A 197 -14.54 -5.04 -13.08
N PRO A 198 -15.62 -4.36 -13.49
CA PRO A 198 -16.94 -4.98 -13.53
C PRO A 198 -16.91 -6.27 -14.35
N PHE A 199 -17.65 -7.28 -13.89
CA PHE A 199 -17.85 -8.51 -14.64
C PHE A 199 -18.51 -8.23 -16.00
N ARG A 200 -18.24 -9.13 -16.94
CA ARG A 200 -18.78 -9.18 -18.30
C ARG A 200 -18.80 -10.65 -18.72
N ALA A 201 -19.68 -11.01 -19.65
CA ALA A 201 -19.82 -12.40 -20.12
C ALA A 201 -18.49 -13.07 -20.53
N GLU A 202 -17.55 -12.32 -21.10
CA GLU A 202 -16.22 -12.82 -21.47
C GLU A 202 -15.40 -13.36 -20.28
N HIS A 203 -15.68 -12.89 -19.06
CA HIS A 203 -15.01 -13.35 -17.84
C HIS A 203 -15.62 -14.64 -17.26
N GLY A 204 -16.79 -15.07 -17.75
CA GLY A 204 -17.57 -16.19 -17.21
C GLY A 204 -16.76 -17.47 -16.99
N PRO A 205 -16.02 -17.98 -17.99
CA PRO A 205 -15.20 -19.18 -17.81
C PRO A 205 -14.15 -19.05 -16.70
N GLY A 206 -13.51 -17.88 -16.58
CA GLY A 206 -12.51 -17.61 -15.56
C GLY A 206 -13.11 -17.46 -14.16
N PHE A 207 -14.28 -16.84 -14.06
CA PHE A 207 -15.04 -16.74 -12.82
C PHE A 207 -15.48 -18.12 -12.32
N ALA A 208 -16.05 -18.94 -13.20
CA ALA A 208 -16.48 -20.29 -12.84
C ALA A 208 -15.32 -21.17 -12.36
N ALA A 209 -14.17 -21.12 -13.05
CA ALA A 209 -12.95 -21.82 -12.63
C ALA A 209 -12.46 -21.34 -11.25
N LEU A 210 -12.44 -20.03 -11.00
CA LEU A 210 -12.03 -19.47 -9.70
C LEU A 210 -12.92 -19.99 -8.56
N VAL A 211 -14.24 -20.01 -8.77
CA VAL A 211 -15.19 -20.48 -7.76
C VAL A 211 -15.01 -21.98 -7.51
N ALA A 212 -14.95 -22.79 -8.57
CA ALA A 212 -14.78 -24.24 -8.46
C ALA A 212 -13.50 -24.61 -7.69
N ASP A 213 -12.37 -24.00 -8.05
CA ASP A 213 -11.09 -24.27 -7.39
C ASP A 213 -11.10 -23.85 -5.92
N THR A 214 -11.70 -22.69 -5.61
CA THR A 214 -11.76 -22.20 -4.23
C THR A 214 -12.67 -23.07 -3.37
N LEU A 215 -13.81 -23.53 -3.90
CA LEU A 215 -14.65 -24.50 -3.20
C LEU A 215 -13.89 -25.80 -2.94
N GLY A 216 -13.17 -26.31 -3.94
CA GLY A 216 -12.34 -27.51 -3.82
C GLY A 216 -11.27 -27.40 -2.72
N GLU A 217 -10.62 -26.24 -2.57
CA GLU A 217 -9.63 -25.97 -1.52
C GLU A 217 -10.20 -26.17 -0.10
N PHE A 218 -11.48 -25.84 0.11
CA PHE A 218 -12.14 -25.98 1.41
C PHE A 218 -12.96 -27.28 1.55
N GLY A 219 -12.76 -28.23 0.64
CA GLY A 219 -13.42 -29.54 0.65
C GLY A 219 -14.88 -29.51 0.18
N PHE A 220 -15.29 -28.43 -0.48
CA PHE A 220 -16.60 -28.30 -1.09
C PHE A 220 -16.54 -28.65 -2.57
N ARG A 221 -17.69 -29.00 -3.15
CA ARG A 221 -17.85 -29.18 -4.61
C ARG A 221 -18.85 -28.18 -5.12
N ALA A 222 -18.56 -27.60 -6.29
CA ALA A 222 -19.54 -26.82 -7.02
C ALA A 222 -20.71 -27.74 -7.40
N GLU A 223 -21.91 -27.35 -7.03
CA GLU A 223 -23.14 -28.09 -7.34
C GLU A 223 -24.05 -27.17 -8.16
N PRO A 224 -24.42 -27.51 -9.40
CA PRO A 224 -25.23 -26.64 -10.26
C PRO A 224 -26.53 -26.15 -9.61
N THR A 225 -27.12 -26.96 -8.73
CA THR A 225 -28.34 -26.63 -7.97
C THR A 225 -28.10 -25.64 -6.82
N LEU A 226 -26.89 -25.61 -6.24
CA LEU A 226 -26.51 -24.72 -5.14
C LEU A 226 -25.72 -23.50 -5.62
N ASP A 227 -25.18 -23.55 -6.83
CA ASP A 227 -24.32 -22.56 -7.45
C ASP A 227 -24.82 -22.18 -8.88
N PRO A 228 -26.11 -21.82 -9.07
CA PRO A 228 -26.64 -21.45 -10.40
C PRO A 228 -26.00 -20.18 -10.98
N ASP A 229 -25.34 -19.39 -10.12
CA ASP A 229 -24.58 -18.21 -10.49
C ASP A 229 -23.30 -18.51 -11.28
N LEU A 230 -22.90 -19.78 -11.40
CA LEU A 230 -21.77 -20.16 -12.24
C LEU A 230 -22.10 -20.10 -13.74
N ASP A 231 -23.37 -20.28 -14.11
CA ASP A 231 -23.82 -20.26 -15.50
C ASP A 231 -24.16 -18.83 -15.96
N ASP A 232 -24.83 -18.05 -15.12
CA ASP A 232 -25.18 -16.66 -15.39
C ASP A 232 -25.05 -15.79 -14.12
N PRO A 233 -23.85 -15.27 -13.83
CA PRO A 233 -23.63 -14.38 -12.69
C PRO A 233 -24.51 -13.12 -12.73
N ASP A 234 -24.77 -12.56 -13.92
CA ASP A 234 -25.53 -11.32 -14.09
C ASP A 234 -27.03 -11.53 -13.79
N ALA A 235 -27.54 -12.76 -13.93
CA ALA A 235 -28.90 -13.11 -13.52
C ALA A 235 -29.07 -13.25 -11.99
N VAL A 236 -27.99 -13.48 -11.24
CA VAL A 236 -28.04 -13.75 -9.79
C VAL A 236 -27.59 -12.56 -8.95
N TYR A 237 -26.67 -11.76 -9.46
CA TYR A 237 -26.02 -10.70 -8.72
C TYR A 237 -26.38 -9.31 -9.25
N GLU A 238 -26.60 -8.37 -8.33
CA GLU A 238 -26.78 -6.95 -8.66
C GLU A 238 -25.49 -6.32 -9.16
N ALA A 239 -24.34 -6.82 -8.68
CA ALA A 239 -23.04 -6.39 -9.13
C ALA A 239 -21.98 -7.48 -8.89
N VAL A 240 -21.07 -7.63 -9.84
CA VAL A 240 -19.91 -8.51 -9.73
C VAL A 240 -18.67 -7.77 -10.23
N TRP A 241 -17.56 -7.93 -9.51
CA TRP A 241 -16.24 -7.49 -9.97
C TRP A 241 -15.29 -8.67 -10.04
N VAL A 242 -14.41 -8.63 -11.04
CA VAL A 242 -13.33 -9.59 -11.20
C VAL A 242 -11.99 -8.88 -11.15
N ALA A 243 -11.02 -9.53 -10.50
CA ALA A 243 -9.62 -9.13 -10.51
C ALA A 243 -8.92 -9.85 -11.65
N LEU A 244 -8.25 -9.11 -12.54
CA LEU A 244 -7.59 -9.63 -13.73
C LEU A 244 -6.07 -9.54 -13.60
N SER A 245 -5.38 -10.67 -13.73
CA SER A 245 -3.93 -10.74 -13.99
C SER A 245 -3.71 -11.30 -15.39
N ARG A 246 -3.01 -10.55 -16.27
CA ARG A 246 -2.70 -10.96 -17.65
C ARG A 246 -3.92 -11.53 -18.42
N GLY A 247 -5.08 -10.88 -18.25
CA GLY A 247 -6.34 -11.28 -18.89
C GLY A 247 -7.06 -12.48 -18.24
N ARG A 248 -6.53 -13.05 -17.16
CA ARG A 248 -7.15 -14.16 -16.42
C ARG A 248 -7.81 -13.67 -15.14
N VAL A 249 -8.98 -14.22 -14.83
CA VAL A 249 -9.68 -13.99 -13.55
C VAL A 249 -8.90 -14.67 -12.42
N VAL A 250 -8.43 -13.86 -11.48
CA VAL A 250 -7.64 -14.32 -10.32
C VAL A 250 -8.28 -13.95 -8.97
N GLY A 251 -9.39 -13.21 -9.02
CA GLY A 251 -10.21 -12.90 -7.86
C GLY A 251 -11.58 -12.41 -8.27
N SER A 252 -12.52 -12.43 -7.33
CA SER A 252 -13.85 -11.88 -7.55
C SER A 252 -14.50 -11.43 -6.25
N VAL A 253 -15.57 -10.63 -6.38
CA VAL A 253 -16.53 -10.32 -5.33
C VAL A 253 -17.87 -10.02 -5.99
N ALA A 254 -18.96 -10.49 -5.39
CA ALA A 254 -20.32 -10.33 -5.89
C ALA A 254 -21.25 -9.81 -4.80
N LEU A 255 -22.30 -9.09 -5.22
CA LEU A 255 -23.36 -8.59 -4.36
C LEU A 255 -24.70 -9.14 -4.83
N ARG A 256 -25.39 -9.85 -3.94
CA ARG A 256 -26.74 -10.39 -4.17
C ARG A 256 -27.77 -9.58 -3.40
N ARG A 257 -28.88 -9.20 -4.01
CA ARG A 257 -29.98 -8.52 -3.32
C ARG A 257 -30.61 -9.45 -2.26
N LEU A 258 -30.78 -8.96 -1.03
CA LEU A 258 -31.60 -9.61 0.01
C LEU A 258 -32.89 -8.83 0.29
N GLY A 259 -32.87 -7.50 0.06
CA GLY A 259 -34.01 -6.62 0.25
C GLY A 259 -33.75 -5.22 -0.29
N PRO A 260 -34.68 -4.25 -0.10
CA PRO A 260 -34.58 -2.92 -0.71
C PRO A 260 -33.31 -2.13 -0.37
N ARG A 261 -32.76 -2.33 0.84
CA ARG A 261 -31.54 -1.68 1.34
C ARG A 261 -30.55 -2.70 1.94
N GLU A 262 -30.66 -3.95 1.53
CA GLU A 262 -29.87 -5.06 2.08
C GLU A 262 -29.31 -5.92 0.95
N VAL A 263 -28.01 -6.20 1.01
CA VAL A 263 -27.30 -7.10 0.09
C VAL A 263 -26.48 -8.12 0.85
N GLU A 264 -26.20 -9.23 0.19
CA GLU A 264 -25.27 -10.26 0.62
C GLU A 264 -23.99 -10.18 -0.22
N LEU A 265 -22.85 -10.11 0.44
CA LEU A 265 -21.54 -10.25 -0.18
C LEU A 265 -21.26 -11.75 -0.39
N LYS A 266 -21.04 -12.11 -1.66
CA LYS A 266 -20.84 -13.47 -2.14
C LYS A 266 -19.58 -13.56 -2.98
N ARG A 267 -19.11 -14.79 -3.20
CA ARG A 267 -18.01 -15.13 -4.13
C ARG A 267 -16.77 -14.25 -3.97
N MET A 268 -16.47 -13.88 -2.73
CA MET A 268 -15.28 -13.10 -2.43
C MET A 268 -14.08 -14.03 -2.33
N TYR A 269 -13.43 -14.27 -3.48
CA TYR A 269 -12.36 -15.25 -3.62
C TYR A 269 -11.12 -14.65 -4.26
N LEU A 270 -9.96 -15.21 -3.90
CA LEU A 270 -8.66 -14.91 -4.48
C LEU A 270 -7.83 -16.19 -4.60
N ARG A 271 -7.10 -16.29 -5.72
CA ARG A 271 -6.08 -17.33 -5.90
C ARG A 271 -5.07 -17.33 -4.75
N PRO A 272 -4.67 -18.50 -4.19
CA PRO A 272 -3.82 -18.58 -3.00
C PRO A 272 -2.53 -17.75 -3.09
N GLU A 273 -1.91 -17.70 -4.27
CA GLU A 273 -0.61 -17.05 -4.51
C GLU A 273 -0.68 -15.52 -4.37
N LEU A 274 -1.89 -14.96 -4.43
CA LEU A 274 -2.19 -13.53 -4.39
C LEU A 274 -2.77 -13.06 -3.05
N ARG A 275 -2.98 -13.99 -2.10
CA ARG A 275 -3.48 -13.66 -0.76
C ARG A 275 -2.40 -12.94 0.06
N GLY A 276 -2.84 -12.18 1.07
CA GLY A 276 -1.94 -11.40 1.93
C GLY A 276 -1.35 -10.14 1.28
N ARG A 277 -1.72 -9.81 0.04
CA ARG A 277 -1.19 -8.66 -0.73
C ARG A 277 -2.18 -7.50 -0.88
N GLY A 278 -3.16 -7.41 0.01
CA GLY A 278 -4.16 -6.32 0.02
C GLY A 278 -5.26 -6.39 -1.05
N LEU A 279 -5.20 -7.32 -2.01
CA LEU A 279 -6.23 -7.47 -3.06
C LEU A 279 -7.63 -7.73 -2.52
N GLY A 280 -7.77 -8.46 -1.42
CA GLY A 280 -9.06 -8.73 -0.79
C GLY A 280 -9.71 -7.43 -0.31
N ARG A 281 -8.92 -6.53 0.29
CA ARG A 281 -9.38 -5.20 0.71
C ARG A 281 -9.80 -4.36 -0.50
N ARG A 282 -9.03 -4.40 -1.60
CA ARG A 282 -9.37 -3.70 -2.85
C ARG A 282 -10.69 -4.21 -3.45
N LEU A 283 -10.92 -5.52 -3.46
CA LEU A 283 -12.20 -6.11 -3.91
C LEU A 283 -13.36 -5.69 -3.00
N LEU A 284 -13.21 -5.83 -1.68
CA LEU A 284 -14.24 -5.42 -0.71
C LEU A 284 -14.60 -3.93 -0.88
N ARG A 285 -13.60 -3.06 -1.10
CA ARG A 285 -13.81 -1.64 -1.34
C ARG A 285 -14.74 -1.40 -2.54
N MET A 286 -14.64 -2.18 -3.62
CA MET A 286 -15.56 -2.05 -4.76
C MET A 286 -17.01 -2.31 -4.35
N ALA A 287 -17.24 -3.39 -3.58
CA ALA A 287 -18.56 -3.72 -3.07
C ALA A 287 -19.12 -2.65 -2.11
N LEU A 288 -18.28 -2.09 -1.23
CA LEU A 288 -18.67 -1.02 -0.30
C LEU A 288 -19.01 0.28 -1.02
N LEU A 289 -18.22 0.67 -2.03
CA LEU A 289 -18.47 1.87 -2.84
C LEU A 289 -19.80 1.77 -3.58
N TRP A 290 -20.03 0.64 -4.27
CA TRP A 290 -21.29 0.39 -4.96
C TRP A 290 -22.47 0.42 -3.98
N SER A 291 -22.33 -0.21 -2.81
CA SER A 291 -23.40 -0.27 -1.81
C SER A 291 -23.80 1.11 -1.32
N ARG A 292 -22.83 2.01 -1.09
CA ARG A 292 -23.09 3.41 -0.73
C ARG A 292 -23.81 4.17 -1.84
N GLU A 293 -23.34 4.02 -3.08
CA GLU A 293 -23.96 4.64 -4.26
C GLU A 293 -25.43 4.21 -4.44
N HIS A 294 -25.74 2.95 -4.12
CA HIS A 294 -27.07 2.37 -4.25
C HIS A 294 -27.93 2.47 -2.98
N ARG A 295 -27.50 3.29 -1.99
CA ARG A 295 -28.20 3.52 -0.72
C ARG A 295 -28.54 2.23 0.04
N ILE A 296 -27.64 1.26 -0.02
CA ILE A 296 -27.68 0.08 0.83
C ILE A 296 -27.33 0.51 2.26
N GLU A 297 -28.07 -0.01 3.24
CA GLU A 297 -27.86 0.26 4.67
C GLU A 297 -27.20 -0.92 5.39
N ARG A 298 -27.33 -2.13 4.82
CA ARG A 298 -26.83 -3.36 5.43
C ARG A 298 -26.21 -4.30 4.41
N ILE A 299 -25.02 -4.79 4.73
CA ILE A 299 -24.35 -5.87 4.00
C ILE A 299 -24.23 -7.08 4.93
N ARG A 300 -24.64 -8.25 4.45
CA ARG A 300 -24.44 -9.53 5.14
C ARG A 300 -23.47 -10.42 4.37
N LEU A 301 -22.84 -11.35 5.06
CA LEU A 301 -22.06 -12.41 4.41
C LEU A 301 -22.04 -13.66 5.27
N ASP A 302 -21.70 -14.76 4.62
CA ASP A 302 -21.40 -16.02 5.29
C ASP A 302 -20.01 -16.54 4.95
N THR A 303 -19.38 -17.15 5.94
CA THR A 303 -18.04 -17.76 5.83
C THR A 303 -17.97 -19.01 6.72
N THR A 304 -16.86 -19.73 6.69
CA THR A 304 -16.60 -20.87 7.59
C THR A 304 -15.44 -20.57 8.54
N GLU A 305 -15.25 -21.42 9.56
CA GLU A 305 -14.13 -21.30 10.51
C GLU A 305 -12.76 -21.48 9.83
N ALA A 306 -12.70 -22.29 8.77
CA ALA A 306 -11.49 -22.58 7.99
C ALA A 306 -10.96 -21.34 7.23
N MET A 307 -11.80 -20.34 6.97
CA MET A 307 -11.45 -19.12 6.22
C MET A 307 -10.98 -18.00 7.15
N ALA A 308 -9.92 -18.24 7.94
CA ALA A 308 -9.43 -17.29 8.94
C ALA A 308 -8.99 -15.93 8.35
N ASP A 309 -8.38 -15.92 7.16
CA ASP A 309 -7.98 -14.67 6.47
C ASP A 309 -9.18 -13.80 6.09
N ALA A 310 -10.25 -14.42 5.58
CA ALA A 310 -11.46 -13.70 5.21
C ALA A 310 -12.11 -13.07 6.45
N ARG A 311 -12.16 -13.80 7.57
CA ARG A 311 -12.71 -13.29 8.84
C ARG A 311 -11.95 -12.05 9.33
N ARG A 312 -10.62 -12.12 9.39
CA ARG A 312 -9.78 -10.96 9.76
C ARG A 312 -10.02 -9.77 8.85
N LEU A 313 -10.16 -10.01 7.54
CA LEU A 313 -10.45 -8.96 6.57
C LEU A 313 -11.80 -8.29 6.86
N TYR A 314 -12.86 -9.07 7.10
CA TYR A 314 -14.19 -8.53 7.38
C TYR A 314 -14.22 -7.75 8.71
N GLU A 315 -13.68 -8.33 9.78
CA GLU A 315 -13.59 -7.69 11.10
C GLU A 315 -12.82 -6.36 11.04
N ALA A 316 -11.69 -6.33 10.34
CA ALA A 316 -10.90 -5.11 10.13
C ALA A 316 -11.62 -4.03 9.31
N ASN A 317 -12.70 -4.40 8.58
CA ASN A 317 -13.54 -3.46 7.81
C ASN A 317 -14.90 -3.24 8.48
N GLY A 318 -15.03 -3.54 9.78
CA GLY A 318 -16.20 -3.18 10.59
C GLY A 318 -17.35 -4.16 10.55
N PHE A 319 -17.20 -5.32 9.91
CA PHE A 319 -18.20 -6.37 9.99
C PHE A 319 -18.22 -6.99 11.38
N ILE A 320 -19.41 -7.14 11.95
CA ILE A 320 -19.63 -7.79 13.24
C ILE A 320 -20.22 -9.18 13.04
N ARG A 321 -19.74 -10.14 13.81
CA ARG A 321 -20.29 -11.50 13.82
C ARG A 321 -21.68 -11.49 14.45
N ILE A 322 -22.64 -12.13 13.81
CA ILE A 322 -24.01 -12.31 14.31
C ILE A 322 -24.33 -13.81 14.49
N GLU A 323 -25.40 -14.11 15.22
CA GLU A 323 -25.90 -15.49 15.32
C GLU A 323 -26.35 -15.98 13.94
N GLY A 324 -26.06 -17.25 13.64
CA GLY A 324 -26.39 -17.86 12.35
C GLY A 324 -26.73 -19.32 12.48
N ASP A 325 -27.65 -19.77 11.60
CA ASP A 325 -28.20 -21.12 11.54
C ASP A 325 -27.70 -21.95 10.34
N LEU A 326 -27.86 -23.27 10.53
CA LEU A 326 -27.61 -24.45 9.70
C LEU A 326 -26.23 -24.59 9.01
N PRO A 327 -25.54 -25.74 9.19
CA PRO A 327 -24.26 -26.00 8.53
C PRO A 327 -24.41 -26.13 7.01
N ARG A 328 -23.40 -25.65 6.25
CA ARG A 328 -23.30 -25.88 4.79
C ARG A 328 -22.34 -27.04 4.54
N GLN A 329 -22.80 -28.09 3.87
CA GLN A 329 -22.00 -29.29 3.57
C GLN A 329 -21.20 -29.80 4.80
N GLY A 330 -21.86 -29.85 5.96
CA GLY A 330 -21.29 -30.36 7.21
C GLY A 330 -20.38 -29.39 7.98
N GLN A 331 -20.12 -28.18 7.48
CA GLN A 331 -19.32 -27.17 8.18
C GLN A 331 -20.19 -26.09 8.85
N ARG A 332 -19.82 -25.69 10.06
CA ARG A 332 -20.49 -24.58 10.78
C ARG A 332 -20.35 -23.29 9.98
N ARG A 333 -21.49 -22.69 9.67
CA ARG A 333 -21.59 -21.40 8.98
C ARG A 333 -21.45 -20.27 9.99
N LEU A 334 -20.68 -19.24 9.62
CA LEU A 334 -20.48 -18.03 10.40
C LEU A 334 -21.09 -16.85 9.62
N LEU A 335 -21.95 -16.08 10.27
CA LEU A 335 -22.60 -14.92 9.67
C LEU A 335 -21.98 -13.62 10.18
N TYR A 336 -21.82 -12.67 9.28
CA TYR A 336 -21.36 -11.32 9.59
C TYR A 336 -22.30 -10.28 8.98
N GLU A 337 -22.40 -9.13 9.64
CA GLU A 337 -23.19 -7.97 9.20
C GLU A 337 -22.33 -6.70 9.28
N LEU A 338 -22.46 -5.82 8.30
CA LEU A 338 -21.97 -4.45 8.32
C LEU A 338 -23.15 -3.51 8.08
N ARG A 339 -23.23 -2.43 8.88
CA ARG A 339 -24.14 -1.32 8.64
C ARG A 339 -23.34 -0.15 8.06
N LEU A 340 -23.82 0.42 6.95
CA LEU A 340 -23.08 1.40 6.15
C LEU A 340 -23.27 2.85 6.60
#